data_AF-A0A0H2SSR0-F1
#
_entry.id   AF-A0A0H2SSR0-F1
#
_cell.length_a   1.000
_cell.length_b   1.000
_cell.length_c   1.000
_cell.angle_alpha   90.00
_cell.angle_beta   90.00
_cell.angle_gamma   90.00
#
_symmetry.space_group_name_H-M   'P 1'
#
loop_
_entity.id
_entity.type
_entity.pdbx_description
1 polymer ?
#
loop_
_entity_poly.entity_id
_entity_poly.type
_entity_poly.pdbx_seq_one_letter_code
_entity_poly.pdbx_strand_id
1 'polypeptide(L)'
;MMLPHLTRVLYLLLVIVLSLLLLLSCVLLLSQAVRSSPNRNWTRNFNALVIGASYAFVFAISLAFCLKRRLSVRRRLSRIPTSRMAIAKADVPQVVHHAIEEEFLRSCAITHSSHPKVAYREGWGRPGTKFEGVRYRLAILDSVAEIDKAARSIIPSMPPLTPYTSLDKHFRHVKSLLPATEPSATLRRVSATPLSRVDVYASAVHKARYSSRELDENEFLGAMEAREWLLGVLKVYQNVLPGRNSS
;
A
#
# COMPACT_ATOMS: atom_id res chain seq x y z
N MET A 1 21.42 0.80 2.56
CA MET A 1 22.51 -0.13 2.13
C MET A 1 22.36 -1.59 2.61
N MET A 2 21.43 -1.94 3.52
CA MET A 2 21.31 -3.33 4.04
C MET A 2 20.42 -4.28 3.21
N LEU A 3 19.51 -3.75 2.38
CA LEU A 3 18.63 -4.55 1.50
C LEU A 3 19.33 -5.59 0.59
N PRO A 4 20.46 -5.27 -0.09
CA PRO A 4 21.12 -6.24 -0.97
C PRO A 4 21.79 -7.40 -0.22
N HIS A 5 22.14 -7.23 1.06
CA HIS A 5 22.69 -8.31 1.88
C HIS A 5 21.58 -9.22 2.40
N LEU A 6 20.46 -8.64 2.84
CA LEU A 6 19.30 -9.40 3.33
C LEU A 6 18.73 -10.33 2.24
N THR A 7 18.55 -9.83 1.02
CA THR A 7 18.04 -10.63 -0.11
C THR A 7 18.97 -11.79 -0.46
N ARG A 8 20.30 -11.61 -0.38
CA ARG A 8 21.27 -12.69 -0.61
C ARG A 8 21.22 -13.76 0.48
N VAL A 9 21.16 -13.34 1.75
CA VAL A 9 21.06 -14.26 2.89
C VAL A 9 19.75 -15.05 2.82
N LEU A 10 18.63 -14.38 2.56
CA LEU A 10 17.32 -15.01 2.42
C LEU A 10 17.29 -16.02 1.27
N TYR A 11 17.87 -15.65 0.12
CA TYR A 11 17.98 -16.56 -1.03
C TYR A 11 18.81 -17.81 -0.70
N LEU A 12 19.97 -17.64 -0.04
CA LEU A 12 20.80 -18.77 0.37
C LEU A 12 20.09 -19.66 1.38
N LEU A 13 19.43 -19.08 2.38
CA LEU A 13 18.64 -19.81 3.37
C LEU A 13 17.53 -20.61 2.69
N LEU A 14 16.80 -20.01 1.76
CA LEU A 14 15.74 -20.69 1.00
C LEU A 14 16.29 -21.87 0.21
N VAL A 15 17.43 -21.71 -0.48
CA VAL A 15 18.08 -22.79 -1.23
C VAL A 15 18.52 -23.93 -0.31
N ILE A 16 19.10 -23.60 0.85
CA ILE A 16 19.55 -24.59 1.85
C ILE A 16 18.33 -25.37 2.39
N VAL A 17 17.29 -24.68 2.85
CA VAL A 17 16.08 -25.31 3.40
C VAL A 17 15.41 -26.20 2.35
N LEU A 18 15.25 -25.72 1.12
CA LEU A 18 14.65 -26.50 0.03
C LEU A 18 15.49 -27.76 -0.28
N SER A 19 16.82 -27.63 -0.30
CA SER A 19 17.71 -28.77 -0.54
C SER A 19 17.65 -29.80 0.57
N LEU A 20 17.56 -29.36 1.83
CA LEU A 20 17.42 -30.26 2.99
C LEU A 20 16.08 -31.00 2.97
N LEU A 21 14.99 -30.30 2.69
CA LEU A 21 13.66 -30.93 2.58
C LEU A 21 13.61 -31.96 1.44
N LEU A 22 14.24 -31.66 0.31
CA LEU A 22 14.32 -32.57 -0.84
C LEU A 22 15.16 -33.81 -0.53
N LEU A 23 16.31 -33.64 0.14
CA LEU A 23 17.15 -34.75 0.58
C LEU A 23 16.43 -35.62 1.62
N LEU A 24 15.77 -35.00 2.60
CA LEU A 24 15.00 -35.72 3.62
C LEU A 24 13.86 -36.52 2.98
N SER A 25 13.12 -35.91 2.04
CA SER A 25 12.08 -36.58 1.27
C SER A 25 12.62 -37.80 0.50
N CYS A 26 13.76 -37.67 -0.17
CA CYS A 26 14.42 -38.76 -0.88
C CYS A 26 14.79 -39.92 0.06
N VAL A 27 15.42 -39.62 1.21
CA VAL A 27 15.82 -40.64 2.20
C VAL A 27 14.60 -41.37 2.78
N LEU A 28 13.53 -40.64 3.09
CA LEU A 28 12.29 -41.24 3.62
C LEU A 28 11.64 -42.18 2.59
N LEU A 29 11.55 -41.77 1.32
CA LEU A 29 10.98 -42.60 0.27
C LEU A 29 11.85 -43.82 -0.05
N LEU A 30 13.18 -43.68 -0.05
CA LEU A 30 14.09 -44.82 -0.17
C LEU A 30 13.93 -45.80 1.00
N SER A 31 13.82 -45.27 2.22
CA SER A 31 13.58 -46.09 3.42
C SER A 31 12.25 -46.84 3.35
N GLN A 32 11.19 -46.19 2.88
CA GLN A 32 9.88 -46.82 2.64
C GLN A 32 9.98 -47.89 1.55
N ALA A 33 10.58 -47.59 0.41
CA ALA A 33 10.73 -48.52 -0.70
C ALA A 33 11.46 -49.80 -0.31
N VAL A 34 12.48 -49.70 0.55
CA VAL A 34 13.23 -50.86 1.07
C VAL A 34 12.40 -51.67 2.05
N ARG A 35 11.66 -51.02 2.95
CA ARG A 35 10.82 -51.71 3.95
C ARG A 35 9.62 -52.42 3.32
N SER A 36 9.07 -51.88 2.24
CA SER A 36 7.95 -52.48 1.50
C SER A 36 8.36 -53.55 0.50
N SER A 37 9.66 -53.85 0.34
CA SER A 37 10.13 -54.88 -0.59
C SER A 37 10.06 -56.29 0.01
N PRO A 38 9.57 -57.31 -0.73
CA PRO A 38 9.39 -58.68 -0.21
C PRO A 38 10.64 -59.30 0.39
N ASN A 39 11.82 -59.00 -0.18
CA ASN A 39 13.09 -59.57 0.25
C ASN A 39 13.91 -58.64 1.15
N ARG A 40 13.36 -57.45 1.50
CA ARG A 40 13.98 -56.42 2.34
C ARG A 40 15.44 -56.07 1.97
N ASN A 41 15.81 -56.30 0.72
CA ASN A 41 17.16 -56.18 0.18
C ASN A 41 17.26 -54.96 -0.74
N TRP A 42 18.35 -54.19 -0.60
CA TRP A 42 18.63 -52.99 -1.39
C TRP A 42 18.97 -53.29 -2.86
N THR A 43 19.68 -54.39 -3.10
CA THR A 43 20.31 -54.71 -4.40
C THR A 43 19.33 -55.20 -5.46
N ARG A 44 18.15 -55.70 -5.08
CA ARG A 44 17.10 -56.21 -5.98
C ARG A 44 15.82 -55.38 -5.94
N ASN A 45 15.90 -54.13 -5.50
CA ASN A 45 14.74 -53.26 -5.37
C ASN A 45 14.66 -52.23 -6.51
N PHE A 46 13.92 -52.58 -7.56
CA PHE A 46 13.72 -51.69 -8.72
C PHE A 46 13.03 -50.37 -8.34
N ASN A 47 12.12 -50.38 -7.36
CA ASN A 47 11.44 -49.17 -6.89
C ASN A 47 12.43 -48.19 -6.26
N ALA A 48 13.38 -48.69 -5.46
CA ALA A 48 14.42 -47.84 -4.87
C ALA A 48 15.34 -47.22 -5.95
N LEU A 49 15.65 -47.97 -7.01
CA LEU A 49 16.43 -47.47 -8.15
C LEU A 49 15.69 -46.35 -8.89
N VAL A 50 14.41 -46.54 -9.21
CA VAL A 50 13.59 -45.54 -9.92
C VAL A 50 13.44 -44.27 -9.09
N ILE A 51 13.19 -44.40 -7.78
CA ILE A 51 13.12 -43.25 -6.86
C ILE A 51 14.46 -42.52 -6.84
N GLY A 52 15.58 -43.23 -6.63
CA GLY A 52 16.91 -42.61 -6.62
C GLY A 52 17.23 -41.88 -7.93
N ALA A 53 16.96 -42.51 -9.07
CA ALA A 53 17.21 -41.94 -10.39
C ALA A 53 16.37 -40.67 -10.65
N SER A 54 15.08 -40.68 -10.28
CA SER A 54 14.20 -39.52 -10.46
C SER A 54 14.63 -38.30 -9.63
N TYR A 55 15.02 -38.51 -8.36
CA TYR A 55 15.53 -37.43 -7.51
C TYR A 55 16.88 -36.91 -7.99
N ALA A 56 17.79 -37.78 -8.44
CA ALA A 56 19.06 -37.38 -9.03
C ALA A 56 18.84 -36.51 -10.28
N PHE A 57 17.89 -36.88 -11.13
CA PHE A 57 17.53 -36.10 -12.32
C PHE A 57 16.95 -34.72 -11.98
N VAL A 58 16.00 -34.66 -11.04
CA VAL A 58 15.43 -33.39 -10.56
C VAL A 58 16.49 -32.49 -9.93
N PHE A 59 17.41 -33.08 -9.14
CA PHE A 59 18.52 -32.35 -8.54
C PHE A 59 19.45 -31.77 -9.60
N ALA A 60 19.84 -32.57 -10.60
CA ALA A 60 20.71 -32.12 -11.69
C ALA A 60 20.08 -30.97 -12.50
N ILE A 61 18.79 -31.08 -12.85
CA ILE A 61 18.06 -30.02 -13.54
C ILE A 61 18.00 -28.76 -12.69
N SER A 62 17.66 -28.89 -11.40
CA SER A 62 17.56 -27.75 -10.48
C SER A 62 18.90 -27.02 -10.35
N LEU A 63 19.99 -27.77 -10.24
CA LEU A 63 21.35 -27.21 -10.19
C LEU A 63 21.70 -26.50 -11.51
N ALA A 64 21.40 -27.10 -12.66
CA ALA A 64 21.63 -26.50 -13.97
C ALA A 64 20.88 -25.17 -14.13
N PHE A 65 19.60 -25.09 -13.70
CA PHE A 65 18.83 -23.84 -13.72
C PHE A 65 19.44 -22.78 -12.79
N CYS A 66 19.82 -23.16 -11.57
CA CYS A 66 20.48 -22.26 -10.62
C CYS A 66 21.80 -21.70 -11.18
N LEU A 67 22.63 -22.56 -11.77
CA LEU A 67 23.90 -22.15 -12.40
C LEU A 67 23.66 -21.26 -13.61
N LYS A 68 22.73 -21.63 -14.51
CA LYS A 68 22.38 -20.82 -15.69
C LYS A 68 21.92 -19.42 -15.28
N ARG A 69 21.05 -19.32 -14.26
CA ARG A 69 20.59 -18.03 -13.74
C ARG A 69 21.73 -17.21 -13.15
N ARG A 70 22.58 -17.82 -12.31
CA ARG A 70 23.72 -17.14 -11.68
C ARG A 70 24.72 -16.64 -12.71
N LEU A 71 25.03 -17.45 -13.73
CA LEU A 71 25.91 -17.08 -14.83
C LEU A 71 25.30 -15.98 -15.70
N SER A 72 24.00 -16.06 -16.01
CA SER A 72 23.30 -15.03 -16.77
C SER A 72 23.33 -13.68 -16.06
N VAL A 73 23.03 -13.64 -14.76
CA VAL A 73 23.10 -12.42 -13.95
C VAL A 73 24.53 -11.88 -13.89
N ARG A 74 25.52 -12.76 -13.64
CA ARG A 74 26.93 -12.34 -13.59
C ARG A 74 27.40 -11.76 -14.93
N ARG A 75 27.03 -12.39 -16.06
CA ARG A 75 27.35 -11.91 -17.41
C ARG A 75 26.66 -10.58 -17.73
N ARG A 76 25.41 -10.39 -17.27
CA ARG A 76 24.70 -9.11 -17.44
C ARG A 76 25.35 -8.01 -16.61
N LEU A 77 25.72 -8.30 -15.37
CA LEU A 77 26.41 -7.34 -14.51
C LEU A 77 27.83 -7.02 -15.01
N SER A 78 28.57 -7.99 -15.57
CA SER A 78 29.90 -7.73 -16.14
C SER A 78 29.86 -6.95 -17.46
N ARG A 79 28.70 -6.89 -18.14
CA ARG A 79 28.50 -6.03 -19.31
C ARG A 79 28.29 -4.57 -18.94
N ILE A 80 27.95 -4.27 -17.68
CA ILE A 80 27.82 -2.89 -17.22
C ILE A 80 29.24 -2.40 -16.94
N PRO A 81 29.80 -1.45 -17.73
CA PRO A 81 31.12 -0.92 -17.48
C PRO A 81 31.12 -0.19 -16.13
N THR A 82 31.77 -0.79 -15.13
CA THR A 82 31.84 -0.23 -13.77
C THR A 82 32.98 0.77 -13.60
N SER A 83 34.03 0.69 -14.42
CA SER A 83 35.03 1.76 -14.48
C SER A 83 34.58 2.77 -15.53
N ARG A 84 34.20 3.97 -15.09
CA ARG A 84 34.27 5.14 -15.96
C ARG A 84 35.74 5.29 -16.35
N MET A 85 36.12 4.76 -17.50
CA MET A 85 37.32 5.22 -18.16
C MET A 85 36.98 6.63 -18.62
N ALA A 86 37.51 7.64 -17.95
CA ALA A 86 37.37 9.01 -18.38
C ALA A 86 38.11 9.11 -19.72
N ILE A 87 37.38 8.94 -20.82
CA ILE A 87 37.91 9.11 -22.17
C ILE A 87 38.31 10.57 -22.25
N ALA A 88 39.62 10.83 -22.31
CA ALA A 88 40.12 12.18 -22.50
C ALA A 88 39.78 12.64 -23.93
N LYS A 89 39.68 13.94 -24.15
CA LYS A 89 39.46 14.52 -25.50
C LYS A 89 40.51 14.08 -26.53
N ALA A 90 41.68 13.61 -26.06
CA ALA A 90 42.77 13.12 -26.91
C ALA A 90 42.64 11.63 -27.27
N ASP A 91 41.79 10.86 -26.60
CA ASP A 91 41.74 9.39 -26.74
C ASP A 91 40.88 8.95 -27.94
N VAL A 92 40.02 9.83 -28.45
CA VAL A 92 39.11 9.55 -29.57
C VAL A 92 38.96 10.77 -30.48
N PRO A 93 38.61 10.59 -31.76
CA PRO A 93 38.28 11.70 -32.66
C PRO A 93 37.20 12.61 -32.06
N GLN A 94 37.33 13.92 -32.24
CA GLN A 94 36.47 14.92 -31.61
C GLN A 94 34.97 14.70 -31.87
N VAL A 95 34.62 14.22 -33.06
CA VAL A 95 33.23 13.87 -33.44
C VAL A 95 32.67 12.74 -32.56
N VAL A 96 33.49 11.73 -32.28
CA VAL A 96 33.12 10.59 -31.43
C VAL A 96 33.03 11.02 -29.97
N HIS A 97 33.95 11.86 -29.50
CA HIS A 97 33.90 12.42 -28.15
C HIS A 97 32.58 13.18 -27.91
N HIS A 98 32.18 14.05 -28.84
CA HIS A 98 30.93 14.81 -28.73
C HIS A 98 29.69 13.91 -28.70
N ALA A 99 29.63 12.89 -29.56
CA ALA A 99 28.51 11.95 -29.58
C ALA A 99 28.39 11.17 -28.25
N ILE A 100 29.53 10.76 -27.66
CA ILE A 100 29.56 10.08 -26.36
C ILE A 100 29.10 11.03 -25.25
N GLU A 101 29.58 12.27 -25.25
CA GLU A 101 29.23 13.28 -24.26
C GLU A 101 27.72 13.61 -24.31
N GLU A 102 27.16 13.75 -25.50
CA GLU A 102 25.73 14.02 -25.71
C GLU A 102 24.85 12.88 -25.20
N GLU A 103 25.13 11.63 -25.57
CA GLU A 103 24.36 10.47 -25.09
C GLU A 103 24.55 10.23 -23.58
N PHE A 104 25.72 10.55 -23.04
CA PHE A 104 25.96 10.53 -21.60
C PHE A 104 25.11 11.58 -20.87
N LEU A 105 25.11 12.83 -21.34
CA LEU A 105 24.28 13.90 -20.79
C LEU A 105 22.79 13.56 -20.88
N ARG A 106 22.34 12.99 -22.01
CA ARG A 106 20.99 12.50 -22.19
C ARG A 106 20.64 11.42 -21.17
N SER A 107 21.53 10.44 -20.97
CA SER A 107 21.35 9.37 -19.99
C SER A 107 21.30 9.91 -18.56
N CYS A 108 22.13 10.90 -18.23
CA CYS A 108 22.09 11.60 -16.94
C CYS A 108 20.80 12.39 -16.74
N ALA A 109 20.31 13.08 -17.77
CA ALA A 109 19.05 13.80 -17.73
C ALA A 109 17.86 12.86 -17.54
N ILE A 110 17.81 11.75 -18.28
CA ILE A 110 16.80 10.70 -18.10
C ILE A 110 16.86 10.15 -16.68
N THR A 111 18.05 9.79 -16.20
CA THR A 111 18.23 9.27 -14.84
C THR A 111 17.73 10.28 -13.79
N HIS A 112 18.14 11.54 -13.91
CA HIS A 112 17.70 12.60 -13.02
C HIS A 112 16.17 12.82 -13.06
N SER A 113 15.56 12.79 -14.25
CA SER A 113 14.11 12.92 -14.42
C SER A 113 13.34 11.71 -13.88
N SER A 114 13.95 10.53 -13.90
CA SER A 114 13.35 9.27 -13.44
C SER A 114 13.43 9.06 -11.93
N HIS A 115 14.22 9.86 -11.21
CA HIS A 115 14.26 9.79 -9.76
C HIS A 115 12.86 10.07 -9.19
N PRO A 116 12.37 9.25 -8.25
CA PRO A 116 11.07 9.47 -7.64
C PRO A 116 11.12 10.81 -6.89
N LYS A 117 10.42 11.80 -7.45
CA LYS A 117 10.18 13.06 -6.76
C LYS A 117 9.08 12.81 -5.74
N VAL A 118 9.16 13.49 -4.60
CA VAL A 118 8.09 13.52 -3.61
C VAL A 118 6.87 14.12 -4.32
N ALA A 119 5.99 13.25 -4.81
CA ALA A 119 4.87 13.65 -5.63
C ALA A 119 3.77 14.18 -4.72
N TYR A 120 3.67 15.51 -4.61
CA TYR A 120 2.45 16.12 -4.09
C TYR A 120 1.33 15.89 -5.10
N ARG A 121 0.24 15.30 -4.64
CA ARG A 121 -0.99 15.16 -5.41
C ARG A 121 -2.09 15.94 -4.71
N GLU A 122 -2.75 16.82 -5.44
CA GLU A 122 -3.90 17.56 -4.91
C GLU A 122 -4.98 16.60 -4.37
N GLY A 123 -5.59 16.95 -3.23
CA GLY A 123 -6.57 16.11 -2.55
C GLY A 123 -6.00 14.91 -1.77
N TRP A 124 -4.67 14.75 -1.72
CA TRP A 124 -3.97 13.76 -0.91
C TRP A 124 -3.14 14.44 0.18
N GLY A 125 -3.03 13.77 1.32
CA GLY A 125 -2.13 14.22 2.36
C GLY A 125 -0.67 14.14 1.94
N ARG A 126 0.08 15.16 2.35
CA ARG A 126 1.50 15.31 2.01
C ARG A 126 2.31 14.20 2.67
N PRO A 127 3.28 13.59 1.97
CA PRO A 127 4.16 12.59 2.58
C PRO A 127 4.98 13.20 3.72
N GLY A 128 5.12 12.47 4.83
CA GLY A 128 5.71 12.95 6.08
C GLY A 128 4.78 13.74 6.99
N THR A 129 3.51 13.96 6.61
CA THR A 129 2.48 14.55 7.50
C THR A 129 1.62 13.48 8.15
N LYS A 130 0.81 13.86 9.15
CA LYS A 130 -0.14 12.96 9.82
C LYS A 130 -1.16 12.34 8.84
N PHE A 131 -1.39 12.95 7.69
CA PHE A 131 -2.37 12.51 6.70
C PHE A 131 -1.74 11.84 5.48
N GLU A 132 -0.48 11.43 5.55
CA GLU A 132 0.19 10.71 4.46
C GLU A 132 -0.65 9.51 3.99
N GLY A 133 -0.87 9.43 2.67
CA GLY A 133 -1.65 8.36 2.05
C GLY A 133 -3.17 8.49 2.21
N VAL A 134 -3.68 9.52 2.88
CA VAL A 134 -5.12 9.77 3.01
C VAL A 134 -5.61 10.61 1.83
N ARG A 135 -6.64 10.12 1.14
CA ARG A 135 -7.37 10.89 0.13
C ARG A 135 -8.52 11.64 0.79
N TYR A 136 -8.40 12.95 0.91
CA TYR A 136 -9.32 13.80 1.68
C TYR A 136 -10.78 13.65 1.27
N ARG A 137 -11.03 13.63 -0.06
CA ARG A 137 -12.38 13.46 -0.60
C ARG A 137 -13.02 12.15 -0.15
N LEU A 138 -12.28 11.04 -0.23
CA LEU A 138 -12.82 9.73 0.14
C LEU A 138 -13.04 9.63 1.65
N ALA A 139 -12.06 10.06 2.44
CA ALA A 139 -12.15 10.04 3.90
C ALA A 139 -13.36 10.83 4.44
N ILE A 140 -13.67 11.98 3.84
CA ILE A 140 -14.87 12.75 4.20
C ILE A 140 -16.14 12.00 3.80
N LEU A 141 -16.21 11.44 2.59
CA LEU A 141 -17.41 10.74 2.12
C LEU A 141 -17.70 9.46 2.93
N ASP A 142 -16.67 8.70 3.28
CA ASP A 142 -16.79 7.49 4.09
C ASP A 142 -17.33 7.81 5.49
N SER A 143 -16.95 8.96 6.04
CA SER A 143 -17.42 9.38 7.36
C SER A 143 -18.91 9.72 7.44
N VAL A 144 -19.56 9.99 6.31
CA VAL A 144 -20.99 10.37 6.28
C VAL A 144 -21.88 9.23 6.77
N ALA A 145 -21.56 7.99 6.38
CA ALA A 145 -22.33 6.81 6.77
C ALA A 145 -22.27 6.56 8.28
N GLU A 146 -21.14 6.85 8.91
CA GLU A 146 -20.96 6.70 10.35
C GLU A 146 -21.82 7.70 11.14
N ILE A 147 -21.83 8.96 10.71
CA ILE A 147 -22.65 10.00 11.35
C ILE A 147 -24.15 9.70 11.16
N ASP A 148 -24.55 9.28 9.96
CA ASP A 148 -25.93 8.88 9.68
C ASP A 148 -26.39 7.72 10.57
N LYS A 149 -25.54 6.69 10.73
CA LYS A 149 -25.83 5.56 11.63
C LYS A 149 -25.97 6.01 13.08
N ALA A 150 -25.09 6.89 13.56
CA ALA A 150 -25.16 7.44 14.90
C ALA A 150 -26.43 8.28 15.11
N ALA A 151 -26.82 9.10 14.13
CA ALA A 151 -28.04 9.89 14.18
C ALA A 151 -29.31 9.02 14.17
N ARG A 152 -29.36 7.97 13.33
CA ARG A 152 -30.49 7.02 13.30
C ARG A 152 -30.63 6.18 14.57
N SER A 153 -29.52 5.95 15.29
CA SER A 153 -29.56 5.32 16.62
C SER A 153 -30.37 6.14 17.63
N ILE A 154 -30.29 7.48 17.54
CA ILE A 154 -30.99 8.40 18.44
C ILE A 154 -32.42 8.66 17.96
N ILE A 155 -32.60 8.83 16.65
CA ILE A 155 -33.90 9.08 16.01
C ILE A 155 -34.17 7.97 14.97
N PRO A 156 -34.76 6.83 15.39
CA PRO A 156 -35.04 5.72 14.48
C PRO A 156 -36.02 6.06 13.35
N SER A 157 -36.87 7.07 13.55
CA SER A 157 -37.84 7.55 12.55
C SER A 157 -37.19 8.40 11.44
N MET A 158 -35.90 8.69 11.52
CA MET A 158 -35.20 9.47 10.50
C MET A 158 -35.08 8.64 9.20
N PRO A 159 -35.40 9.21 8.02
CA PRO A 159 -35.27 8.49 6.76
C PRO A 159 -33.82 8.07 6.49
N PRO A 160 -33.59 7.01 5.72
CA PRO A 160 -32.23 6.63 5.31
C PRO A 160 -31.61 7.70 4.42
N LEU A 161 -30.28 7.88 4.52
CA LEU A 161 -29.56 8.84 3.70
C LEU A 161 -29.67 8.49 2.21
N THR A 162 -30.11 9.46 1.42
CA THR A 162 -30.15 9.37 -0.05
C THR A 162 -29.06 10.22 -0.69
N PRO A 163 -28.49 9.81 -1.85
CA PRO A 163 -27.37 10.51 -2.47
C PRO A 163 -27.73 11.93 -2.94
N TYR A 164 -29.00 12.17 -3.28
CA TYR A 164 -29.50 13.45 -3.80
C TYR A 164 -29.89 14.44 -2.70
N THR A 165 -30.00 13.99 -1.44
CA THR A 165 -30.37 14.86 -0.34
C THR A 165 -29.13 15.52 0.23
N SER A 166 -29.15 16.86 0.32
CA SER A 166 -28.11 17.61 1.02
C SER A 166 -28.06 17.20 2.49
N LEU A 167 -26.86 17.01 3.04
CA LEU A 167 -26.68 16.66 4.45
C LEU A 167 -27.30 17.68 5.41
N ASP A 168 -27.34 18.95 4.99
CA ASP A 168 -28.00 20.01 5.76
C ASP A 168 -29.48 19.70 6.00
N LYS A 169 -30.18 19.26 4.95
CA LYS A 169 -31.59 18.86 5.00
C LYS A 169 -31.77 17.55 5.77
N HIS A 170 -30.88 16.59 5.54
CA HIS A 170 -30.92 15.28 6.19
C HIS A 170 -30.83 15.41 7.72
N PHE A 171 -29.84 16.18 8.19
CA PHE A 171 -29.59 16.38 9.61
C PHE A 171 -30.44 17.46 10.28
N ARG A 172 -31.44 18.03 9.59
CA ARG A 172 -32.34 19.05 10.18
C ARG A 172 -33.01 18.57 11.46
N HIS A 173 -33.36 17.28 11.54
CA HIS A 173 -33.97 16.65 12.72
C HIS A 173 -33.01 16.56 13.91
N VAL A 174 -31.71 16.47 13.62
CA VAL A 174 -30.65 16.40 14.63
C VAL A 174 -30.22 17.80 15.06
N LYS A 175 -30.34 18.80 14.18
CA LYS A 175 -29.93 20.19 14.48
C LYS A 175 -30.56 20.74 15.76
N SER A 176 -31.81 20.37 16.09
CA SER A 176 -32.46 20.79 17.33
C SER A 176 -31.88 20.15 18.60
N LEU A 177 -31.19 19.01 18.47
CA LEU A 177 -30.50 18.33 19.57
C LEU A 177 -29.07 18.85 19.76
N LEU A 178 -28.56 19.64 18.82
CA LEU A 178 -27.20 20.14 18.91
C LEU A 178 -27.17 21.38 19.80
N PRO A 179 -26.21 21.49 20.73
CA PRO A 179 -26.07 22.69 21.53
C PRO A 179 -25.77 23.88 20.60
N ALA A 180 -26.36 25.04 20.90
CA ALA A 180 -26.07 26.29 20.20
C ALA A 180 -24.54 26.51 20.27
N THR A 181 -23.86 26.29 19.15
CA THR A 181 -22.41 26.21 19.15
C THR A 181 -21.85 27.60 18.85
N GLU A 182 -20.91 28.07 19.68
CA GLU A 182 -20.02 29.18 19.34
C GLU A 182 -19.24 28.83 18.06
N PRO A 183 -19.12 29.75 17.09
CA PRO A 183 -18.33 29.52 15.89
C PRO A 183 -16.88 29.21 16.29
N SER A 184 -16.36 28.06 15.88
CA SER A 184 -15.02 27.60 16.21
C SER A 184 -13.96 28.67 15.87
N ALA A 185 -13.10 29.00 16.83
CA ALA A 185 -12.10 30.06 16.72
C ALA A 185 -11.13 29.89 15.52
N THR A 186 -10.88 28.66 15.10
CA THR A 186 -10.11 28.28 13.90
C THR A 186 -10.79 28.70 12.58
N LEU A 187 -12.12 28.82 12.57
CA LEU A 187 -12.94 29.08 11.39
C LEU A 187 -13.34 30.55 11.18
N ARG A 188 -13.09 31.43 12.17
CA ARG A 188 -13.29 32.88 12.01
C ARG A 188 -12.39 33.50 10.93
N ARG A 189 -11.31 32.80 10.52
CA ARG A 189 -10.41 33.23 9.45
C ARG A 189 -10.80 32.77 8.05
N VAL A 190 -11.71 31.79 7.89
CA VAL A 190 -11.98 31.12 6.60
C VAL A 190 -13.31 31.56 5.98
N SER A 191 -14.31 31.94 6.78
CA SER A 191 -15.60 32.43 6.28
C SER A 191 -16.13 33.60 7.11
N ALA A 192 -16.58 34.66 6.44
CA ALA A 192 -17.12 35.87 7.08
C ALA A 192 -18.47 35.63 7.80
N THR A 193 -19.17 34.52 7.51
CA THR A 193 -20.42 34.12 8.14
C THR A 193 -20.19 33.14 9.30
N PRO A 194 -20.87 33.30 10.45
CA PRO A 194 -20.84 32.32 11.54
C PRO A 194 -21.57 31.04 11.11
N LEU A 195 -20.83 30.10 10.53
CA LEU A 195 -21.37 28.80 10.12
C LEU A 195 -21.40 27.84 11.31
N SER A 196 -22.51 27.11 11.47
CA SER A 196 -22.58 26.01 12.43
C SER A 196 -21.61 24.90 12.01
N ARG A 197 -21.08 24.12 12.96
CA ARG A 197 -20.18 22.99 12.67
C ARG A 197 -20.82 21.97 11.72
N VAL A 198 -22.15 21.83 11.78
CA VAL A 198 -22.92 21.00 10.84
C VAL A 198 -22.79 21.51 9.41
N ASP A 199 -22.88 22.83 9.22
CA ASP A 199 -22.86 23.47 7.91
C ASP A 199 -21.45 23.41 7.31
N VAL A 200 -20.41 23.52 8.17
CA VAL A 200 -19.01 23.30 7.77
C VAL A 200 -18.83 21.88 7.24
N TYR A 201 -19.29 20.87 7.98
CA TYR A 201 -19.19 19.48 7.52
C TYR A 201 -20.03 19.24 6.26
N ALA A 202 -21.26 19.74 6.20
CA ALA A 202 -22.14 19.59 5.04
C ALA A 202 -21.56 20.25 3.79
N SER A 203 -20.95 21.43 3.91
CA SER A 203 -20.29 22.12 2.80
C SER A 203 -19.06 21.37 2.31
N ALA A 204 -18.25 20.80 3.21
CA ALA A 204 -17.11 19.97 2.86
C ALA A 204 -17.53 18.69 2.13
N VAL A 205 -18.61 18.03 2.57
CA VAL A 205 -19.18 16.87 1.86
C VAL A 205 -19.74 17.27 0.49
N HIS A 206 -20.44 18.40 0.39
CA HIS A 206 -20.94 18.89 -0.89
C HIS A 206 -19.79 19.17 -1.87
N LYS A 207 -18.72 19.81 -1.40
CA LYS A 207 -17.50 20.02 -2.18
C LYS A 207 -16.87 18.69 -2.59
N ALA A 208 -16.79 17.72 -1.67
CA ALA A 208 -16.28 16.39 -1.95
C ALA A 208 -17.09 15.66 -3.05
N ARG A 209 -18.42 15.83 -3.09
CA ARG A 209 -19.31 15.18 -4.08
C ARG A 209 -19.31 15.84 -5.45
N TYR A 210 -19.36 17.17 -5.51
CA TYR A 210 -19.71 17.89 -6.74
C TYR A 210 -18.65 18.86 -7.25
N SER A 211 -17.63 19.21 -6.45
CA SER A 211 -16.59 20.14 -6.88
C SER A 211 -15.57 19.45 -7.80
N SER A 212 -15.24 20.12 -8.90
CA SER A 212 -14.10 19.76 -9.77
C SER A 212 -12.77 19.92 -9.03
N ARG A 213 -12.64 20.95 -8.19
CA ARG A 213 -11.47 21.20 -7.34
C ARG A 213 -11.41 20.21 -6.17
N GLU A 214 -10.24 19.64 -5.92
CA GLU A 214 -9.93 18.81 -4.74
C GLU A 214 -9.96 19.62 -3.43
N LEU A 215 -10.10 18.94 -2.29
CA LEU A 215 -10.07 19.61 -0.99
C LEU A 215 -8.63 19.92 -0.56
N ASP A 216 -8.47 21.06 0.10
CA ASP A 216 -7.22 21.43 0.75
C ASP A 216 -7.13 20.79 2.15
N GLU A 217 -5.90 20.68 2.67
CA GLU A 217 -5.65 20.10 4.00
C GLU A 217 -6.38 20.84 5.13
N ASN A 218 -6.44 22.18 5.06
CA ASN A 218 -7.14 22.99 6.07
C ASN A 218 -8.66 22.76 6.05
N GLU A 219 -9.24 22.60 4.86
CA GLU A 219 -10.67 22.31 4.70
C GLU A 219 -10.99 20.90 5.20
N PHE A 220 -10.11 19.94 4.91
CA PHE A 220 -10.20 18.58 5.42
C PHE A 220 -10.13 18.54 6.95
N LEU A 221 -9.17 19.25 7.55
CA LEU A 221 -9.04 19.37 9.00
C LEU A 221 -10.30 19.94 9.65
N GLY A 222 -10.83 21.05 9.12
CA GLY A 222 -12.07 21.64 9.62
C GLY A 222 -13.27 20.70 9.52
N ALA A 223 -13.36 19.92 8.42
CA ALA A 223 -14.41 18.93 8.26
C ALA A 223 -14.29 17.77 9.27
N MET A 224 -13.06 17.29 9.51
CA MET A 224 -12.82 16.19 10.45
C MET A 224 -13.05 16.62 11.91
N GLU A 225 -12.68 17.85 12.27
CA GLU A 225 -12.99 18.42 13.59
C GLU A 225 -14.52 18.54 13.80
N ALA A 226 -15.24 19.02 12.79
CA ALA A 226 -16.70 19.10 12.83
C ALA A 226 -17.36 17.71 12.95
N ARG A 227 -16.84 16.71 12.23
CA ARG A 227 -17.26 15.30 12.37
C ARG A 227 -17.05 14.77 13.78
N GLU A 228 -15.85 14.93 14.34
CA GLU A 228 -15.52 14.41 15.67
C GLU A 228 -16.43 15.02 16.74
N TRP A 229 -16.66 16.33 16.63
CA TRP A 229 -17.61 17.02 17.51
C TRP A 229 -19.03 16.49 17.35
N LEU A 230 -19.52 16.34 16.11
CA LEU A 230 -20.85 15.79 15.83
C LEU A 230 -21.03 14.40 16.45
N LEU A 231 -20.07 13.50 16.20
CA LEU A 231 -20.10 12.15 16.78
C LEU A 231 -20.03 12.17 18.30
N GLY A 232 -19.24 13.08 18.89
CA GLY A 232 -19.16 13.26 20.34
C GLY A 232 -20.51 13.62 20.93
N VAL A 233 -21.19 14.61 20.36
CA VAL A 233 -22.53 15.04 20.81
C VAL A 233 -23.54 13.90 20.66
N LEU A 234 -23.57 13.21 19.51
CA LEU A 234 -24.49 12.10 19.28
C LEU A 234 -24.25 10.94 20.26
N LYS A 235 -23.00 10.61 20.56
CA LYS A 235 -22.67 9.58 21.56
C LYS A 235 -23.14 9.94 22.96
N VAL A 236 -23.05 11.22 23.36
CA VAL A 236 -23.58 11.68 24.65
C VAL A 236 -25.08 11.44 24.70
N TYR A 237 -25.83 11.82 23.67
CA TYR A 237 -27.28 11.57 23.61
C TYR A 237 -27.62 10.07 23.60
N GLN A 238 -26.82 9.24 22.92
CA GLN A 238 -27.00 7.80 22.92
C GLN A 238 -26.85 7.20 24.33
N ASN A 239 -25.90 7.70 25.12
CA ASN A 239 -25.70 7.25 26.50
C ASN A 239 -26.80 7.75 27.46
N VAL A 240 -27.37 8.93 27.19
CA VAL A 240 -28.46 9.52 27.98
C VAL A 240 -29.82 8.88 27.69
N LEU A 241 -29.99 8.25 26.53
CA LEU A 241 -31.22 7.56 26.12
C LEU A 241 -31.09 6.02 26.14
N PRO A 242 -30.67 5.37 27.26
CA PRO A 242 -30.37 3.94 27.27
C PRO A 242 -31.61 3.02 27.10
N GLY A 243 -32.82 3.57 27.02
CA GLY A 243 -34.08 2.80 27.13
C GLY A 243 -34.79 2.42 25.83
N ARG A 244 -34.19 2.54 24.63
CA ARG A 244 -34.91 2.32 23.36
C ARG A 244 -34.37 1.21 22.44
N ASN A 245 -33.33 0.50 22.85
CA ASN A 245 -32.65 -0.51 22.01
C ASN A 245 -33.12 -1.97 22.24
N SER A 246 -34.30 -2.17 22.82
CA SER A 246 -34.90 -3.50 23.03
C SER A 246 -36.30 -3.58 22.41
N SER A 247 -36.38 -3.63 21.08
CA SER A 247 -37.54 -4.13 20.34
C SER A 247 -37.14 -4.46 18.90
#